data_AF-A0AAW0L8E1-F1
#
_entry.id   AF-A0AAW0L8E1-F1
#
_cell.length_a   1.000
_cell.length_b   1.000
_cell.length_c   1.000
_cell.angle_alpha   90.00
_cell.angle_beta   90.00
_cell.angle_gamma   90.00
#
_symmetry.space_group_name_H-M   'P 1'
#
loop_
_entity.id
_entity.type
_entity.pdbx_description
1 polymer ?
#
loop_
_entity_poly.entity_id
_entity_poly.type
_entity_poly.pdbx_seq_one_letter_code
_entity_poly.pdbx_strand_id
1 'polypeptide(L)'
;MGEGKMKKVAAKTSLLEEIIDPMLVGKYDIFEMEALVQVALQCVEEDKDERPTMSQVVEMLLRQEKDFQYLYWPNPWLKISEAGRISYNNSKTAVLNSLGNFSSSDDLTFVSADYGAILHRRLTLDYDGDIRLYSWEEEGRVGLFHGKPFRTLRVDSWCLWANGLCSYVIGSGRKCSCPPGYKMKNRSDWADGCELEVDLSCKANESGFLQLSHVDFYSFYGNDFGMFFNFTFDQCRDLCLAACDCKAFEYSFNEYYGYSKCSPKTRLLNGYRTPNLNGDIYLKLPKSKILSLPIL
;
A
#
# COMPACT_ATOMS: atom_id res chain seq x y z
N MET A 1 23.64 1.35 -22.02
CA MET A 1 23.47 2.28 -20.88
C MET A 1 22.99 1.58 -19.60
N GLY A 2 23.25 0.27 -19.43
CA GLY A 2 22.73 -0.56 -18.33
C GLY A 2 23.65 -0.73 -17.12
N GLU A 3 24.96 -0.53 -17.28
CA GLU A 3 25.93 -0.72 -16.18
C GLU A 3 25.86 0.37 -15.10
N GLY A 4 25.51 1.61 -15.47
CA GLY A 4 25.46 2.75 -14.54
C GLY A 4 24.30 2.70 -13.53
N LYS A 5 23.24 1.95 -13.80
CA LYS A 5 22.07 1.81 -12.91
C LYS A 5 22.15 0.57 -12.01
N MET A 6 22.73 -0.54 -12.49
CA MET A 6 23.17 -1.64 -11.62
C MET A 6 24.15 -1.13 -10.55
N LYS A 7 25.09 -0.24 -10.93
CA LYS A 7 25.99 0.42 -9.98
C LYS A 7 25.27 1.28 -8.94
N LYS A 8 24.11 1.87 -9.23
CA LYS A 8 23.35 2.70 -8.26
C LYS A 8 22.51 1.87 -7.28
N VAL A 9 21.99 0.73 -7.72
CA VAL A 9 21.27 -0.22 -6.85
C VAL A 9 22.27 -0.98 -6.00
N ALA A 10 23.34 -1.50 -6.62
CA ALA A 10 24.49 -2.02 -5.91
C ALA A 10 25.10 -0.97 -4.96
N ALA A 11 25.09 0.33 -5.30
CA ALA A 11 25.53 1.38 -4.37
C ALA A 11 24.56 1.63 -3.21
N LYS A 12 23.26 1.35 -3.37
CA LYS A 12 22.25 1.53 -2.30
C LYS A 12 22.24 0.34 -1.35
N THR A 13 22.36 -0.89 -1.87
CA THR A 13 22.63 -2.08 -1.06
C THR A 13 24.05 -2.08 -0.49
N SER A 14 25.07 -1.61 -1.23
CA SER A 14 26.43 -1.50 -0.68
C SER A 14 26.52 -0.46 0.41
N LEU A 15 25.79 0.67 0.33
CA LEU A 15 25.79 1.66 1.41
C LEU A 15 25.18 1.10 2.69
N LEU A 16 24.11 0.29 2.58
CA LEU A 16 23.53 -0.38 3.74
C LEU A 16 24.46 -1.47 4.28
N GLU A 17 25.09 -2.27 3.40
CA GLU A 17 26.11 -3.28 3.77
C GLU A 17 27.39 -2.66 4.36
N GLU A 18 27.72 -1.41 4.03
CA GLU A 18 28.85 -0.65 4.61
C GLU A 18 28.55 -0.15 6.04
N ILE A 19 27.27 0.15 6.34
CA ILE A 19 26.84 0.67 7.64
C ILE A 19 26.48 -0.47 8.60
N ILE A 20 25.96 -1.58 8.08
CA ILE A 20 25.51 -2.72 8.88
C ILE A 20 26.71 -3.55 9.34
N ASP A 21 26.69 -3.94 10.61
CA ASP A 21 27.70 -4.81 11.19
C ASP A 21 27.86 -6.09 10.33
N PRO A 22 29.09 -6.42 9.87
CA PRO A 22 29.36 -7.63 9.09
C PRO A 22 28.86 -8.93 9.75
N MET A 23 28.71 -8.97 11.08
CA MET A 23 28.17 -10.11 11.81
C MET A 23 26.66 -10.33 11.58
N LEU A 24 25.95 -9.32 11.09
CA LEU A 24 24.51 -9.33 10.85
C LEU A 24 24.15 -9.69 9.40
N VAL A 25 25.09 -9.72 8.47
CA VAL A 25 24.84 -10.01 7.03
C VAL A 25 24.03 -11.30 6.86
N GLY A 26 22.85 -11.17 6.21
CA GLY A 26 21.91 -12.27 5.99
C GLY A 26 21.06 -12.69 7.20
N LYS A 27 21.12 -11.95 8.31
CA LYS A 27 20.37 -12.21 9.55
C LYS A 27 19.45 -11.06 9.99
N TYR A 28 19.36 -10.01 9.19
CA TYR A 28 18.46 -8.88 9.43
C TYR A 28 17.41 -8.77 8.34
N ASP A 29 16.25 -8.22 8.69
CA ASP A 29 15.29 -7.76 7.70
C ASP A 29 15.78 -6.42 7.12
N ILE A 30 15.92 -6.38 5.80
CA ILE A 30 16.47 -5.21 5.09
C ILE A 30 15.59 -3.97 5.34
N PHE A 31 14.28 -4.14 5.49
CA PHE A 31 13.34 -3.04 5.70
C PHE A 31 13.35 -2.54 7.15
N GLU A 32 13.56 -3.43 8.12
CA GLU A 32 13.81 -3.04 9.50
C GLU A 32 15.07 -2.17 9.60
N MET A 33 16.14 -2.58 8.92
CA MET A 33 17.39 -1.82 8.87
C MET A 33 17.27 -0.50 8.10
N GLU A 34 16.56 -0.45 6.98
CA GLU A 34 16.32 0.80 6.26
C GLU A 34 15.51 1.79 7.11
N ALA A 35 14.47 1.33 7.81
CA ALA A 35 13.69 2.19 8.68
C ALA A 35 14.49 2.64 9.92
N LEU A 36 15.36 1.79 10.48
CA LEU A 36 16.31 2.19 11.53
C LEU A 36 17.25 3.29 11.03
N VAL A 37 17.79 3.16 9.82
CA VAL A 37 18.66 4.18 9.19
C VAL A 37 17.88 5.48 8.94
N GLN A 38 16.61 5.41 8.52
CA GLN A 38 15.76 6.60 8.34
C GLN A 38 15.49 7.33 9.65
N VAL A 39 15.14 6.59 10.72
CA VAL A 39 14.97 7.17 12.06
C VAL A 39 16.27 7.81 12.52
N ALA A 40 17.41 7.13 12.33
CA ALA A 40 18.72 7.66 12.66
C ALA A 40 19.03 8.96 11.90
N LEU A 41 18.76 9.02 10.59
CA LEU A 41 18.97 10.22 9.76
C LEU A 41 18.13 11.41 10.26
N GLN A 42 16.87 11.18 10.64
CA GLN A 42 16.03 12.24 11.22
C GLN A 42 16.51 12.72 12.59
N CYS A 43 17.12 11.83 13.39
CA CYS A 43 17.68 12.20 14.68
C CYS A 43 18.95 13.05 14.56
N VAL A 44 19.67 12.95 13.44
CA VAL A 44 20.91 13.69 13.17
C VAL A 44 20.74 14.85 12.20
N GLU A 45 19.50 15.25 11.91
CA GLU A 45 19.19 16.39 11.04
C GLU A 45 19.92 17.67 11.51
N GLU A 46 20.40 18.49 10.59
CA GLU A 46 21.19 19.67 10.93
C GLU A 46 20.34 20.69 11.69
N ASP A 47 19.10 20.89 11.22
CA ASP A 47 18.12 21.73 11.90
C ASP A 47 17.63 21.06 13.19
N LYS A 48 17.81 21.76 14.31
CA LYS A 48 17.42 21.27 15.63
C LYS A 48 15.90 21.14 15.77
N ASP A 49 15.15 22.03 15.13
CA ASP A 49 13.70 22.10 15.31
C ASP A 49 12.97 21.03 14.46
N GLU A 50 13.65 20.47 13.47
CA GLU A 50 13.18 19.33 12.66
C GLU A 50 13.48 17.96 13.30
N ARG A 51 14.32 17.91 14.34
CA ARG A 51 14.66 16.65 15.01
C ARG A 51 13.48 16.11 15.83
N PRO A 52 13.21 14.80 15.77
CA PRO A 52 12.18 14.19 16.60
C PRO A 52 12.57 14.16 18.08
N THR A 53 11.57 14.27 18.95
CA THR A 53 11.71 14.01 20.38
C THR A 53 11.90 12.52 20.65
N MET A 54 12.51 12.15 21.78
CA MET A 54 12.72 10.74 22.13
C MET A 54 11.42 9.92 22.21
N SER A 55 10.29 10.54 22.58
CA SER A 55 8.98 9.87 22.54
C SER A 55 8.53 9.57 21.11
N GLN A 56 8.78 10.49 20.17
CA GLN A 56 8.47 10.29 18.75
C GLN A 56 9.38 9.20 18.15
N VAL A 57 10.67 9.20 18.50
CA VAL A 57 11.62 8.14 18.07
C VAL A 57 11.15 6.76 18.53
N VAL A 58 10.77 6.62 19.80
CA VAL A 58 10.25 5.36 20.34
C VAL A 58 9.00 4.91 19.58
N GLU A 59 8.09 5.83 19.25
CA GLU A 59 6.91 5.47 18.46
C GLU A 59 7.25 5.06 17.03
N MET A 60 8.17 5.75 16.37
CA MET A 60 8.63 5.41 15.02
C MET A 60 9.23 4.01 14.98
N LEU A 61 9.97 3.62 16.02
CA LEU A 61 10.55 2.28 16.16
C LEU A 61 9.48 1.23 16.49
N LEU A 62 8.54 1.52 17.41
CA LEU A 62 7.48 0.59 17.80
C LEU A 62 6.47 0.29 16.67
N ARG A 63 6.35 1.17 15.68
CA ARG A 63 5.51 0.93 14.49
C ARG A 63 6.03 -0.17 13.56
N GLN A 64 7.31 -0.54 13.64
CA GLN A 64 7.90 -1.56 12.75
C GLN A 64 7.28 -2.94 12.94
N GLU A 65 6.82 -3.28 14.15
CA GLU A 65 6.30 -4.62 14.41
C GLU A 65 4.83 -4.82 14.00
N LYS A 66 4.04 -3.75 13.76
CA LYS A 66 2.58 -3.89 13.53
C LYS A 66 1.91 -3.00 12.48
N ASP A 67 2.52 -1.92 11.98
CA ASP A 67 1.71 -0.83 11.38
C ASP A 67 2.06 -0.38 9.96
N PHE A 68 2.55 -1.25 9.06
CA PHE A 68 2.45 -0.98 7.61
C PHE A 68 1.01 -1.15 7.07
N GLN A 69 0.05 -1.41 7.96
CA GLN A 69 -1.32 -1.80 7.65
C GLN A 69 -2.32 -0.63 7.71
N TYR A 70 -1.90 0.63 7.98
CA TYR A 70 -2.85 1.71 8.32
C TYR A 70 -2.84 2.97 7.45
N LEU A 71 -2.02 3.08 6.39
CA LEU A 71 -2.03 4.29 5.56
C LEU A 71 -3.08 4.20 4.42
N TYR A 72 -4.36 4.07 4.78
CA TYR A 72 -5.50 4.13 3.84
C TYR A 72 -5.85 5.55 3.40
N TRP A 73 -5.15 6.54 3.96
CA TRP A 73 -5.42 7.95 3.78
C TRP A 73 -4.17 8.76 4.17
N PRO A 74 -3.66 9.69 3.35
CA PRO A 74 -4.24 10.29 2.13
C PRO A 74 -4.03 9.46 0.86
N ASN A 75 -4.44 10.00 -0.31
CA ASN A 75 -4.14 9.42 -1.63
C ASN A 75 -2.70 8.91 -1.66
N PRO A 76 -2.47 7.62 -1.89
CA PRO A 76 -1.11 7.10 -1.79
C PRO A 76 -0.17 7.62 -2.87
N TRP A 77 -0.69 8.29 -3.90
CA TRP A 77 0.13 8.96 -4.90
C TRP A 77 0.73 10.28 -4.40
N LEU A 78 0.39 10.72 -3.20
CA LEU A 78 0.90 11.94 -2.58
C LEU A 78 1.78 11.59 -1.39
N LYS A 79 2.96 12.21 -1.31
CA LYS A 79 3.70 12.28 -0.02
C LYS A 79 2.79 12.92 1.03
N ILE A 80 3.02 12.57 2.29
CA ILE A 80 2.27 13.15 3.43
C ILE A 80 2.29 14.70 3.35
N SER A 81 3.44 15.29 3.02
CA SER A 81 3.60 16.73 2.80
C SER A 81 2.88 17.26 1.54
N GLU A 82 2.88 16.51 0.44
CA GLU A 82 2.15 16.85 -0.81
C GLU A 82 0.63 16.75 -0.63
N ALA A 83 0.18 15.90 0.29
CA ALA A 83 -1.21 15.79 0.72
C ALA A 83 -1.61 16.87 1.74
N GLY A 84 -0.69 17.76 2.13
CA GLY A 84 -0.93 18.78 3.15
C GLY A 84 -1.20 18.20 4.53
N ARG A 85 -0.57 17.06 4.87
CA ARG A 85 -0.75 16.39 6.15
C ARG A 85 0.53 16.42 6.99
N ILE A 86 0.34 16.30 8.30
CA ILE A 86 1.42 16.26 9.29
C ILE A 86 1.63 14.81 9.76
N SER A 87 2.80 14.24 9.49
CA SER A 87 3.13 12.85 9.86
C SER A 87 3.47 12.66 11.34
N TYR A 88 3.94 13.72 12.01
CA TYR A 88 4.43 13.67 13.38
C TYR A 88 3.35 13.96 14.45
N ASN A 89 2.17 14.44 14.07
CA ASN A 89 1.06 14.72 14.99
C ASN A 89 -0.04 13.65 14.87
N ASN A 90 0.10 12.60 15.67
CA ASN A 90 -0.70 11.39 15.67
C ASN A 90 -1.70 11.33 16.83
N SER A 91 -2.08 12.46 17.41
CA SER A 91 -2.99 12.51 18.56
C SER A 91 -4.41 11.98 18.26
N LYS A 92 -4.68 11.51 17.03
CA LYS A 92 -5.92 10.88 16.54
C LYS A 92 -7.16 11.72 16.87
N THR A 93 -7.01 13.03 16.90
CA THR A 93 -8.10 13.97 17.20
C THR A 93 -8.70 14.45 15.89
N ALA A 94 -10.02 14.33 15.75
CA ALA A 94 -10.76 14.82 14.59
C ALA A 94 -12.04 15.52 15.06
N VAL A 95 -12.36 16.66 14.46
CA VAL A 95 -13.49 17.51 14.82
C VAL A 95 -14.24 17.90 13.56
N LEU A 96 -15.57 17.73 13.59
CA LEU A 96 -16.49 18.26 12.60
C LEU A 96 -17.32 19.37 13.26
N ASN A 97 -17.25 20.59 12.74
CA ASN A 97 -18.02 21.71 13.29
C ASN A 97 -19.45 21.78 12.72
N SER A 98 -20.28 22.63 13.33
CA SER A 98 -21.69 22.84 12.95
C SER A 98 -21.91 23.53 11.60
N LEU A 99 -20.84 24.02 10.94
CA LEU A 99 -20.90 24.58 9.59
C LEU A 99 -20.49 23.55 8.51
N GLY A 100 -20.03 22.37 8.92
CA GLY A 100 -19.61 21.31 8.01
C GLY A 100 -18.12 21.34 7.66
N ASN A 101 -17.29 22.06 8.43
CA ASN A 101 -15.84 21.98 8.32
C ASN A 101 -15.31 20.87 9.22
N PHE A 102 -14.59 19.93 8.61
CA PHE A 102 -13.84 18.89 9.30
C PHE A 102 -12.37 19.29 9.39
N SER A 103 -11.77 19.06 10.55
CA SER A 103 -10.34 19.16 10.77
C SER A 103 -9.85 18.00 11.62
N SER A 104 -8.58 17.66 11.48
CA SER A 104 -7.95 16.60 12.28
C SER A 104 -6.50 16.94 12.63
N SER A 105 -5.94 16.22 13.59
CA SER A 105 -4.62 16.46 14.16
C SER A 105 -3.47 16.34 13.15
N ASP A 106 -3.66 15.55 12.10
CA ASP A 106 -2.70 15.39 11.01
C ASP A 106 -2.96 16.35 9.84
N ASP A 107 -3.66 17.45 10.11
CA ASP A 107 -3.97 18.56 9.21
C ASP A 107 -4.85 18.20 8.00
N LEU A 108 -5.48 17.02 8.00
CA LEU A 108 -6.55 16.74 7.05
C LEU A 108 -7.75 17.64 7.35
N THR A 109 -8.08 18.48 6.37
CA THR A 109 -9.24 19.37 6.39
C THR A 109 -10.14 19.15 5.17
N PHE A 110 -11.45 19.27 5.37
CA PHE A 110 -12.41 19.29 4.27
C PHE A 110 -13.71 19.98 4.69
N VAL A 111 -14.46 20.46 3.70
CA VAL A 111 -15.78 21.07 3.91
C VAL A 111 -16.88 20.21 3.28
N SER A 112 -18.04 20.19 3.90
CA SER A 112 -19.21 19.50 3.39
C SER A 112 -19.81 20.22 2.17
N ALA A 113 -20.61 19.51 1.37
CA ALA A 113 -21.24 20.10 0.18
C ALA A 113 -22.25 21.21 0.51
N ASP A 114 -22.87 21.09 1.68
CA ASP A 114 -23.80 22.01 2.34
C ASP A 114 -23.07 22.96 3.30
N TYR A 115 -21.78 23.21 3.09
CA TYR A 115 -20.97 24.07 3.97
C TYR A 115 -21.61 25.45 4.15
N GLY A 116 -21.67 25.90 5.40
CA GLY A 116 -22.31 27.16 5.79
C GLY A 116 -23.76 27.04 6.23
N ALA A 117 -24.44 25.93 5.88
CA ALA A 117 -25.76 25.64 6.45
C ALA A 117 -25.62 25.17 7.92
N ILE A 118 -26.51 25.61 8.80
CA ILE A 118 -26.55 25.15 10.20
C ILE A 118 -27.52 23.98 10.28
N LEU A 119 -27.00 22.78 10.07
CA LEU A 119 -27.78 21.53 10.06
C LEU A 119 -27.27 20.56 11.13
N HIS A 120 -28.14 19.65 11.56
CA HIS A 120 -27.70 18.49 12.34
C HIS A 120 -26.92 17.54 11.42
N ARG A 121 -25.69 17.21 11.81
CA ARG A 121 -24.79 16.38 11.01
C ARG A 121 -24.28 15.19 11.79
N ARG A 122 -24.02 14.09 11.08
CA ARG A 122 -23.41 12.88 11.62
C ARG A 122 -22.39 12.32 10.63
N LEU A 123 -21.13 12.21 11.06
CA LEU A 123 -20.10 11.46 10.33
C LEU A 123 -20.12 10.01 10.82
N THR A 124 -20.31 9.04 9.93
CA THR A 124 -20.51 7.62 10.29
C THR A 124 -19.61 6.74 9.44
N LEU A 125 -18.96 5.75 10.04
CA LEU A 125 -18.39 4.61 9.33
C LEU A 125 -19.51 3.59 9.13
N ASP A 126 -19.96 3.44 7.89
CA ASP A 126 -21.04 2.52 7.56
C ASP A 126 -20.56 1.06 7.48
N TYR A 127 -21.53 0.13 7.43
CA TYR A 127 -21.28 -1.31 7.43
C TYR A 127 -20.47 -1.81 6.23
N ASP A 128 -20.39 -1.02 5.16
CA ASP A 128 -19.60 -1.31 3.96
C ASP A 128 -18.14 -0.82 4.06
N GLY A 129 -17.78 -0.14 5.16
CA GLY A 129 -16.44 0.36 5.42
C GLY A 129 -16.18 1.77 4.90
N ASP A 130 -17.20 2.44 4.37
CA ASP A 130 -17.10 3.82 3.91
C ASP A 130 -17.46 4.80 5.02
N ILE A 131 -16.69 5.89 5.11
CA ILE A 131 -17.04 7.02 5.98
C ILE A 131 -17.96 7.97 5.20
N ARG A 132 -19.16 8.20 5.72
CA ARG A 132 -20.15 9.09 5.12
C ARG A 132 -20.55 10.21 6.07
N LEU A 133 -20.70 11.41 5.50
CA LEU A 133 -21.26 12.56 6.21
C LEU A 133 -22.75 12.66 5.85
N TYR A 134 -23.59 12.59 6.87
CA TYR A 134 -25.03 12.76 6.78
C TYR A 134 -25.42 14.13 7.32
N SER A 135 -26.15 14.91 6.53
CA SER A 135 -26.80 16.15 6.96
C SER A 135 -28.31 15.95 6.99
N TRP A 136 -28.96 16.42 8.06
CA TRP A 136 -30.42 16.40 8.22
C TRP A 136 -31.05 17.66 7.66
N GLU A 137 -32.02 17.49 6.77
CA GLU A 137 -32.82 18.58 6.20
C GLU A 137 -34.31 18.33 6.46
N GLU A 138 -35.02 19.37 6.90
CA GLU A 138 -36.44 19.30 7.26
C GLU A 138 -37.31 19.68 6.06
N GLU A 139 -37.49 18.75 5.10
CA GLU A 139 -38.48 18.92 4.03
C GLU A 139 -39.81 18.22 4.40
N GLY A 140 -40.87 19.01 4.58
CA GLY A 140 -42.25 18.56 4.38
C GLY A 140 -42.87 17.56 5.37
N ARG A 141 -42.25 17.31 6.54
CA ARG A 141 -42.65 16.42 7.68
C ARG A 141 -41.88 15.10 7.81
N VAL A 142 -40.96 14.78 6.91
CA VAL A 142 -40.05 13.64 7.06
C VAL A 142 -38.65 14.16 6.80
N GLY A 143 -37.83 14.29 7.84
CA GLY A 143 -36.46 14.72 7.58
C GLY A 143 -35.66 13.61 6.90
N LEU A 144 -34.86 14.04 5.91
CA LEU A 144 -34.05 13.16 5.09
C LEU A 144 -32.58 13.39 5.42
N PHE A 145 -31.84 12.29 5.55
CA PHE A 145 -30.39 12.33 5.61
C PHE A 145 -29.80 12.21 4.21
N HIS A 146 -29.21 13.28 3.71
CA HIS A 146 -28.43 13.23 2.47
C HIS A 146 -27.00 12.81 2.80
N GLY A 147 -26.64 11.57 2.45
CA GLY A 147 -25.28 11.07 2.53
C GLY A 147 -24.53 11.32 1.21
N LYS A 148 -23.38 11.99 1.27
CA LYS A 148 -22.43 12.01 0.15
C LYS A 148 -21.21 11.15 0.53
N PRO A 149 -20.70 10.31 -0.39
CA PRO A 149 -19.46 9.60 -0.14
C PRO A 149 -18.34 10.64 0.06
N PHE A 150 -17.52 10.41 1.08
CA PHE A 150 -16.26 11.10 1.21
C PHE A 150 -15.43 10.86 -0.06
N ARG A 151 -14.76 11.92 -0.57
CA ARG A 151 -14.03 11.98 -1.85
C ARG A 151 -13.61 10.61 -2.41
N THR A 152 -13.94 10.40 -3.68
CA THR A 152 -13.61 9.26 -4.55
C THR A 152 -12.11 8.98 -4.69
N LEU A 153 -11.48 8.52 -3.62
CA LEU A 153 -10.31 7.67 -3.73
C LEU A 153 -10.82 6.26 -3.53
N ARG A 154 -10.71 5.43 -4.57
CA ARG A 154 -11.11 4.02 -4.59
C ARG A 154 -10.27 3.19 -3.61
N VAL A 155 -10.44 3.46 -2.31
CA VAL A 155 -10.05 2.57 -1.23
C VAL A 155 -11.02 1.37 -1.20
N ASP A 156 -12.21 1.53 -1.80
CA ASP A 156 -13.30 0.56 -1.94
C ASP A 156 -12.86 -0.76 -2.60
N SER A 157 -11.73 -0.77 -3.31
CA SER A 157 -11.18 -1.96 -3.97
C SER A 157 -9.98 -2.55 -3.25
N TRP A 158 -9.51 -2.01 -2.12
CA TRP A 158 -8.27 -2.48 -1.47
C TRP A 158 -8.52 -3.52 -0.39
N CYS A 159 -7.63 -4.50 -0.32
CA CYS A 159 -7.60 -5.51 0.73
C CYS A 159 -6.71 -5.08 1.89
N LEU A 160 -7.30 -5.06 3.08
CA LEU A 160 -6.64 -4.57 4.29
C LEU A 160 -5.70 -5.60 4.93
N TRP A 161 -5.75 -6.86 4.48
CA TRP A 161 -4.91 -7.95 4.96
C TRP A 161 -3.82 -8.31 3.96
N ALA A 162 -2.76 -8.93 4.48
CA ALA A 162 -1.63 -9.37 3.68
C ALA A 162 -2.03 -10.48 2.68
N ASN A 163 -1.46 -10.39 1.48
CA ASN A 163 -1.71 -11.29 0.35
C ASN A 163 -3.20 -11.40 -0.03
N GLY A 164 -4.01 -10.38 0.22
CA GLY A 164 -5.42 -10.32 -0.18
C GLY A 164 -5.62 -9.55 -1.49
N LEU A 165 -6.65 -9.93 -2.26
CA LEU A 165 -7.09 -9.23 -3.47
C LEU A 165 -8.57 -8.85 -3.39
N CYS A 166 -8.84 -7.56 -3.58
CA CYS A 166 -10.17 -6.99 -3.48
C CYS A 166 -10.61 -6.39 -4.82
N SER A 167 -11.91 -6.46 -5.10
CA SER A 167 -12.50 -5.90 -6.31
C SER A 167 -13.85 -5.28 -5.97
N TYR A 168 -14.14 -4.12 -6.53
CA TYR A 168 -15.46 -3.51 -6.42
C TYR A 168 -16.37 -4.02 -7.53
N VAL A 169 -17.52 -4.59 -7.16
CA VAL A 169 -18.55 -5.05 -8.10
C VAL A 169 -19.79 -4.17 -7.93
N ILE A 170 -20.22 -3.53 -9.02
CA ILE A 170 -21.43 -2.68 -9.03
C ILE A 170 -22.63 -3.51 -8.57
N GLY A 171 -23.32 -3.04 -7.54
CA GLY A 171 -24.51 -3.69 -6.97
C GLY A 171 -24.24 -4.75 -5.88
N SER A 172 -23.00 -5.21 -5.71
CA SER A 172 -22.60 -6.14 -4.63
C SER A 172 -21.54 -5.58 -3.68
N GLY A 173 -21.03 -4.38 -3.96
CA GLY A 173 -20.03 -3.71 -3.13
C GLY A 173 -18.64 -4.34 -3.26
N ARG A 174 -17.81 -4.17 -2.23
CA ARG A 174 -16.45 -4.70 -2.18
C ARG A 174 -16.47 -6.22 -1.97
N LYS A 175 -15.86 -6.95 -2.89
CA LYS A 175 -15.61 -8.40 -2.78
C LYS A 175 -14.13 -8.67 -2.62
N CYS A 176 -13.79 -9.41 -1.58
CA CYS A 176 -12.41 -9.69 -1.20
C CYS A 176 -12.14 -11.19 -1.23
N SER A 177 -10.97 -11.60 -1.67
CA SER A 177 -10.56 -13.00 -1.74
C SER A 177 -9.04 -13.14 -1.71
N CYS A 178 -8.54 -14.35 -1.49
CA CYS A 178 -7.13 -14.64 -1.72
C CYS A 178 -6.84 -14.74 -3.22
N PRO A 179 -5.66 -14.29 -3.69
CA PRO A 179 -5.26 -14.45 -5.08
C PRO A 179 -5.06 -15.93 -5.42
N PRO A 180 -5.07 -16.29 -6.72
CA PRO A 180 -4.89 -17.68 -7.14
C PRO A 180 -3.62 -18.31 -6.56
N GLY A 181 -3.75 -19.53 -6.01
CA GLY A 181 -2.67 -20.25 -5.33
C GLY A 181 -2.48 -19.90 -3.84
N TYR A 182 -3.29 -18.98 -3.30
CA TYR A 182 -3.30 -18.61 -1.89
C TYR A 182 -4.62 -19.02 -1.21
N LYS A 183 -4.54 -19.35 0.07
CA LYS A 183 -5.67 -19.67 0.94
C LYS A 183 -5.68 -18.75 2.16
N MET A 184 -6.84 -18.56 2.78
CA MET A 184 -6.91 -17.84 4.06
C MET A 184 -6.16 -18.63 5.13
N LYS A 185 -5.33 -17.93 5.92
CA LYS A 185 -4.64 -18.53 7.08
C LYS A 185 -5.64 -19.02 8.11
N ASN A 186 -6.60 -18.15 8.42
CA ASN A 186 -7.65 -18.39 9.37
C ASN A 186 -8.98 -18.09 8.70
N ARG A 187 -9.92 -19.04 8.73
CA ARG A 187 -11.26 -18.84 8.14
C ARG A 187 -12.16 -17.98 9.02
N SER A 188 -11.86 -17.92 10.31
CA SER A 188 -12.65 -17.17 11.31
C SER A 188 -12.19 -15.72 11.44
N ASP A 189 -10.92 -15.44 11.14
CA ASP A 189 -10.36 -14.10 11.20
C ASP A 189 -9.67 -13.73 9.87
N TRP A 190 -10.30 -12.83 9.13
CA TRP A 190 -9.80 -12.36 7.84
C TRP A 190 -8.59 -11.41 8.00
N ALA A 191 -8.34 -10.88 9.20
CA ALA A 191 -7.21 -10.00 9.48
C ALA A 191 -5.86 -10.73 9.36
N ASP A 192 -5.84 -12.05 9.60
CA ASP A 192 -4.64 -12.90 9.45
C ASP A 192 -4.16 -13.00 7.99
N GLY A 193 -5.05 -12.67 7.05
CA GLY A 193 -4.79 -12.62 5.63
C GLY A 193 -4.60 -13.98 4.96
N CYS A 194 -3.87 -13.99 3.86
CA CYS A 194 -3.69 -15.18 3.03
C CYS A 194 -2.26 -15.71 3.09
N GLU A 195 -2.12 -17.02 2.94
CA GLU A 195 -0.85 -17.72 2.79
C GLU A 195 -0.84 -18.54 1.50
N LEU A 196 0.36 -18.78 0.98
CA LEU A 196 0.54 -19.61 -0.20
C LEU A 196 0.19 -21.06 0.15
N GLU A 197 -0.55 -21.75 -0.71
CA GLU A 197 -1.00 -23.13 -0.40
C GLU A 197 0.16 -24.14 -0.37
N VAL A 198 1.25 -23.84 -1.08
CA VAL A 198 2.42 -24.71 -1.23
C VAL A 198 3.66 -23.85 -1.09
N ASP A 199 4.61 -24.27 -0.26
CA ASP A 199 5.85 -23.54 -0.07
C ASP A 199 6.62 -23.35 -1.38
N LEU A 200 7.09 -22.11 -1.58
CA LEU A 200 7.87 -21.76 -2.76
C LEU A 200 9.35 -22.09 -2.50
N SER A 201 9.91 -23.01 -3.27
CA SER A 201 11.35 -23.24 -3.33
C SER A 201 12.01 -22.03 -4.02
N CYS A 202 13.11 -21.49 -3.47
CA CYS A 202 13.85 -20.41 -4.12
C CYS A 202 14.56 -20.85 -5.43
N LYS A 203 14.47 -22.14 -5.80
CA LYS A 203 15.03 -22.62 -7.06
C LYS A 203 14.27 -22.02 -8.26
N ALA A 204 14.96 -21.18 -9.04
CA ALA A 204 14.42 -20.52 -10.22
C ALA A 204 13.73 -21.48 -11.22
N ASN A 205 14.18 -22.74 -11.31
CA ASN A 205 13.63 -23.73 -12.24
C ASN A 205 12.25 -24.28 -11.84
N GLU A 206 11.81 -24.12 -10.59
CA GLU A 206 10.57 -24.69 -10.05
C GLU A 206 9.42 -23.67 -9.97
N SER A 207 9.75 -22.36 -10.00
CA SER A 207 8.78 -21.27 -9.99
C SER A 207 8.45 -20.75 -11.40
N GLY A 208 7.24 -20.23 -11.57
CA GLY A 208 6.80 -19.48 -12.75
C GLY A 208 5.96 -18.29 -12.33
N PHE A 209 5.35 -17.62 -13.31
CA PHE A 209 4.50 -16.46 -13.06
C PHE A 209 3.11 -16.62 -13.67
N LEU A 210 2.10 -16.22 -12.90
CA LEU A 210 0.72 -16.09 -13.35
C LEU A 210 0.40 -14.60 -13.55
N GLN A 211 -0.04 -14.23 -14.75
CA GLN A 211 -0.49 -12.88 -15.04
C GLN A 211 -1.86 -12.63 -14.41
N LEU A 212 -1.97 -11.54 -13.65
CA LEU A 212 -3.21 -11.03 -13.08
C LEU A 212 -3.50 -9.67 -13.72
N SER A 213 -4.39 -9.67 -14.71
CA SER A 213 -4.75 -8.44 -15.40
C SER A 213 -5.56 -7.50 -14.52
N HIS A 214 -5.30 -6.20 -14.68
CA HIS A 214 -5.99 -5.12 -13.97
C HIS A 214 -5.88 -5.23 -12.45
N VAL A 215 -4.81 -5.84 -11.95
CA VAL A 215 -4.53 -6.01 -10.52
C VAL A 215 -3.27 -5.26 -10.17
N ASP A 216 -3.25 -4.66 -8.99
CA ASP A 216 -2.05 -4.09 -8.39
C ASP A 216 -2.01 -4.41 -6.88
N PHE A 217 -0.80 -4.58 -6.36
CA PHE A 217 -0.53 -4.74 -4.93
C PHE A 217 0.24 -3.52 -4.48
N TYR A 218 -0.51 -2.55 -4.00
CA TYR A 218 0.00 -1.21 -3.80
C TYR A 218 0.79 -1.07 -2.48
N SER A 219 1.95 -0.41 -2.57
CA SER A 219 2.74 0.01 -1.42
C SER A 219 3.46 1.32 -1.72
N PHE A 220 3.32 2.30 -0.81
CA PHE A 220 3.96 3.60 -0.95
C PHE A 220 5.43 3.59 -0.48
N TYR A 221 5.82 2.66 0.41
CA TYR A 221 7.08 2.79 1.16
C TYR A 221 7.91 1.53 1.41
N GLY A 222 7.56 0.32 0.97
CA GLY A 222 8.41 -0.80 1.44
C GLY A 222 8.05 -2.22 1.06
N ASN A 223 7.35 -2.43 -0.06
CA ASN A 223 7.12 -3.80 -0.54
C ASN A 223 7.84 -4.10 -1.85
N ASP A 224 8.66 -3.18 -2.35
CA ASP A 224 9.25 -3.28 -3.68
C ASP A 224 10.77 -3.33 -3.58
N PHE A 225 11.41 -4.19 -4.35
CA PHE A 225 12.87 -4.20 -4.55
C PHE A 225 13.39 -2.87 -5.13
N GLY A 226 12.48 -2.04 -5.65
CA GLY A 226 12.71 -0.79 -6.34
C GLY A 226 11.83 -0.67 -7.58
N MET A 227 11.72 0.56 -8.10
CA MET A 227 11.05 0.84 -9.38
C MET A 227 12.11 1.02 -10.47
N PHE A 228 12.06 0.15 -11.48
CA PHE A 228 13.04 0.09 -12.55
C PHE A 228 12.43 0.56 -13.87
N PHE A 229 12.94 1.65 -14.41
CA PHE A 229 12.52 2.20 -15.70
C PHE A 229 13.37 1.65 -16.86
N ASN A 230 12.75 1.45 -18.02
CA ASN A 230 13.35 0.91 -19.24
C ASN A 230 13.85 -0.53 -19.13
N PHE A 231 13.21 -1.33 -18.26
CA PHE A 231 13.47 -2.77 -18.18
C PHE A 231 12.57 -3.52 -19.16
N THR A 232 13.10 -4.50 -19.87
CA THR A 232 12.26 -5.42 -20.64
C THR A 232 11.48 -6.32 -19.68
N PHE A 233 10.41 -6.92 -20.19
CA PHE A 233 9.62 -7.87 -19.42
C PHE A 233 10.50 -9.02 -18.89
N ASP A 234 11.33 -9.61 -19.75
CA ASP A 234 12.25 -10.70 -19.38
C ASP A 234 13.26 -10.26 -18.32
N GLN A 235 13.80 -9.04 -18.42
CA GLN A 235 14.71 -8.51 -17.40
C GLN A 235 14.02 -8.39 -16.03
N CYS A 236 12.76 -7.94 -16.00
CA CYS A 236 11.98 -7.84 -14.76
C CYS A 236 11.67 -9.23 -14.19
N ARG A 237 11.30 -10.17 -15.06
CA ARG A 237 11.02 -11.56 -14.71
C ARG A 237 12.25 -12.23 -14.09
N ASP A 238 13.39 -12.12 -14.76
CA ASP A 238 14.62 -12.79 -14.35
C ASP A 238 15.18 -12.17 -13.05
N LEU A 239 14.99 -10.85 -12.86
CA LEU A 239 15.28 -10.17 -11.60
C LEU A 239 14.45 -10.76 -10.43
N CYS A 240 13.14 -10.95 -10.62
CA CYS A 240 12.28 -11.53 -9.60
C CYS A 240 12.51 -13.04 -9.39
N LEU A 241 12.98 -13.77 -10.41
CA LEU A 241 13.39 -15.17 -10.26
C LEU A 241 14.65 -15.30 -9.42
N ALA A 242 15.62 -14.40 -9.61
CA ALA A 242 16.88 -14.40 -8.87
C ALA A 242 16.70 -14.03 -7.40
N ALA A 243 15.69 -13.23 -7.06
CA ALA A 243 15.38 -12.86 -5.67
C ALA A 243 14.44 -13.88 -5.01
N CYS A 244 14.89 -14.52 -3.92
CA CYS A 244 14.08 -15.47 -3.15
C CYS A 244 12.80 -14.83 -2.60
N ASP A 245 12.92 -13.61 -2.08
CA ASP A 245 11.82 -12.93 -1.41
C ASP A 245 10.84 -12.25 -2.36
N CYS A 246 11.13 -12.25 -3.66
CA CYS A 246 10.21 -11.70 -4.65
C CYS A 246 8.99 -12.61 -4.81
N LYS A 247 7.80 -12.08 -4.50
CA LYS A 247 6.50 -12.77 -4.58
C LYS A 247 5.73 -12.44 -5.85
N ALA A 248 5.93 -11.28 -6.44
CA ALA A 248 5.34 -10.88 -7.71
C ALA A 248 6.14 -9.76 -8.34
N PHE A 249 5.82 -9.35 -9.57
CA PHE A 249 6.29 -8.07 -10.10
C PHE A 249 5.20 -7.38 -10.91
N GLU A 250 5.14 -6.06 -10.81
CA GLU A 250 4.35 -5.22 -11.71
C GLU A 250 5.17 -4.95 -12.97
N TYR A 251 4.54 -5.08 -14.13
CA TYR A 251 5.11 -4.63 -15.39
C TYR A 251 4.10 -3.78 -16.15
N SER A 252 4.52 -2.58 -16.54
CA SER A 252 3.72 -1.67 -17.36
C SER A 252 4.58 -1.02 -18.45
N PHE A 253 3.95 -0.71 -19.57
CA PHE A 253 4.58 0.03 -20.66
C PHE A 253 3.78 1.30 -20.91
N ASN A 254 4.44 2.45 -20.82
CA ASN A 254 3.82 3.72 -21.13
C ASN A 254 4.08 4.05 -22.60
N GLU A 255 3.07 3.84 -23.44
CA GLU A 255 3.16 4.11 -24.87
C GLU A 255 3.44 5.58 -25.19
N TYR A 256 2.90 6.51 -24.38
CA TYR A 256 3.03 7.95 -24.61
C TYR A 256 4.46 8.45 -24.40
N TYR A 257 5.12 8.00 -23.33
CA TYR A 257 6.49 8.40 -23.01
C TYR A 257 7.56 7.41 -23.51
N GLY A 258 7.14 6.26 -24.06
CA GLY A 258 8.03 5.24 -24.62
C GLY A 258 8.94 4.54 -23.62
N TYR A 259 8.53 4.43 -22.35
CA TYR A 259 9.29 3.72 -21.31
C TYR A 259 8.48 2.62 -20.65
N SER A 260 9.17 1.55 -20.25
CA SER A 260 8.62 0.49 -19.41
C SER A 260 8.93 0.74 -17.93
N LYS A 261 8.06 0.26 -17.05
CA LYS A 261 8.22 0.25 -15.61
C LYS A 261 8.14 -1.20 -15.11
N CYS A 262 9.13 -1.60 -14.33
CA CYS A 262 9.22 -2.87 -13.63
C CYS A 262 9.23 -2.59 -12.12
N SER A 263 8.42 -3.29 -11.34
CA SER A 263 8.39 -3.13 -9.88
C SER A 263 8.21 -4.49 -9.19
N PRO A 264 9.32 -5.18 -8.85
CA PRO A 264 9.27 -6.45 -8.13
C PRO A 264 8.78 -6.24 -6.69
N LYS A 265 7.88 -7.10 -6.23
CA LYS A 265 7.16 -7.05 -4.95
C LYS A 265 7.66 -8.14 -4.00
N THR A 266 8.15 -7.78 -2.82
CA THR A 266 8.50 -8.69 -1.72
C THR A 266 7.31 -9.03 -0.82
N ARG A 267 6.33 -8.11 -0.73
CA ARG A 267 5.09 -8.28 0.03
C ARG A 267 3.90 -7.88 -0.82
N LEU A 268 2.81 -8.63 -0.72
CA LEU A 268 1.57 -8.34 -1.41
C LEU A 268 0.63 -7.66 -0.41
N LEU A 269 0.64 -6.32 -0.36
CA LEU A 269 -0.26 -5.53 0.48
C LEU A 269 -1.23 -4.73 -0.39
N ASN A 270 -2.37 -4.34 0.19
CA ASN A 270 -3.36 -3.49 -0.45
C ASN A 270 -3.75 -3.96 -1.86
N GLY A 271 -3.94 -5.27 -2.04
CA GLY A 271 -4.25 -5.83 -3.35
C GLY A 271 -5.63 -5.38 -3.84
N TYR A 272 -5.68 -4.84 -5.04
CA TYR A 272 -6.92 -4.36 -5.65
C TYR A 272 -6.98 -4.64 -7.14
N ARG A 273 -8.22 -4.81 -7.63
CA ARG A 273 -8.52 -4.95 -9.05
C ARG A 273 -9.33 -3.75 -9.53
N THR A 274 -8.88 -3.12 -10.62
CA THR A 274 -9.63 -2.06 -11.29
C THR A 274 -9.36 -2.02 -12.80
N PRO A 275 -10.38 -1.86 -13.66
CA PRO A 275 -10.22 -1.86 -15.12
C PRO A 275 -9.24 -0.82 -15.67
N ASN A 276 -9.11 0.34 -15.00
CA ASN A 276 -8.29 1.45 -15.47
C ASN A 276 -6.80 1.35 -15.05
N LEU A 277 -6.34 0.20 -14.56
CA LEU A 277 -4.93 0.02 -14.22
C LEU A 277 -4.09 -0.11 -15.49
N ASN A 278 -3.04 0.71 -15.57
CA ASN A 278 -2.06 0.65 -16.65
C ASN A 278 -0.89 -0.24 -16.22
N GLY A 279 -1.00 -1.54 -16.49
CA GLY A 279 -0.03 -2.55 -16.05
C GLY A 279 -0.68 -3.79 -15.48
N ASP A 280 0.10 -4.87 -15.46
CA ASP A 280 -0.31 -6.15 -14.92
C ASP A 280 0.66 -6.62 -13.83
N ILE A 281 0.13 -7.39 -12.88
CA ILE A 281 0.92 -8.08 -11.88
C ILE A 281 1.19 -9.51 -12.33
N TYR A 282 2.44 -9.94 -12.19
CA TYR A 282 2.89 -11.30 -12.47
C TYR A 282 3.22 -11.97 -11.13
N LEU A 283 2.31 -12.82 -10.66
CA LEU A 283 2.38 -13.49 -9.36
C LEU A 283 3.27 -14.73 -9.43
N LYS A 284 4.28 -14.82 -8.57
CA LYS A 284 5.22 -15.95 -8.52
C LYS A 284 4.57 -17.14 -7.83
N LEU A 285 4.46 -18.25 -8.53
CA LEU A 285 3.84 -19.49 -8.05
C LEU A 285 4.68 -20.71 -8.45
N PRO A 286 4.55 -21.86 -7.76
CA PRO A 286 5.14 -23.11 -8.25
C PRO A 286 4.55 -23.48 -9.60
N LYS A 287 5.37 -23.96 -10.54
CA LYS A 287 4.89 -24.37 -11.87
C LYS A 287 3.74 -25.39 -11.82
N SER A 288 3.78 -26.31 -10.85
CA SER A 288 2.71 -27.29 -10.61
C SER A 288 1.36 -26.63 -10.33
N LYS A 289 1.32 -25.50 -9.62
CA LYS A 289 0.09 -24.76 -9.34
C LYS A 289 -0.40 -23.97 -10.53
N ILE A 290 0.50 -23.35 -11.30
CA ILE A 290 0.14 -22.62 -12.53
C ILE A 290 -0.57 -23.55 -13.51
N LEU A 291 -0.07 -24.78 -13.69
CA LEU A 291 -0.69 -25.79 -14.55
C LEU A 291 -2.05 -26.30 -14.05
N SER A 292 -2.32 -26.18 -12.74
CA SER A 292 -3.57 -26.63 -12.13
C SER A 292 -4.66 -25.55 -12.11
N LEU A 293 -4.30 -24.29 -12.37
CA LEU A 293 -5.27 -23.21 -12.44
C LEU A 293 -5.99 -23.27 -13.80
N PRO A 294 -7.32 -23.08 -13.81
CA PRO A 294 -8.06 -23.03 -15.07
C PRO A 294 -7.49 -21.89 -15.93
N ILE A 295 -7.22 -22.20 -17.20
CA ILE A 295 -6.90 -21.19 -18.22
C ILE A 295 -8.13 -20.29 -18.31
N LEU A 296 -8.01 -19.05 -17.85
CA LEU A 296 -9.03 -18.01 -17.96
C LEU A 296 -8.99 -17.40 -19.36
#